data_AF-A0A2U1B987-F1
#
_entry.id   AF-A0A2U1B987-F1
#
_cell.length_a   1.000
_cell.length_b   1.000
_cell.length_c   1.000
_cell.angle_alpha   90.00
_cell.angle_beta   90.00
_cell.angle_gamma   90.00
#
_symmetry.space_group_name_H-M   'P 1'
#
loop_
_entity.id
_entity.type
_entity.pdbx_description
1 polymer ?
#
loop_
_entity_poly.entity_id
_entity_poly.type
_entity_poly.pdbx_seq_one_letter_code
_entity_poly.pdbx_strand_id
1 'polypeptide(L)'
;MPKVRIEVNDAETLRQLDALSPQAHLAAWTEAVRRLVEQKALKLGDRIGPRVADAITTREEGLTAEILLDGPDARIGEHIHSGGPIQSSNGKVLAIPTKWNSNKEDFASTYGENYFILLRSRKRNRAYLFKTPGKGEKLGRPMFVLTPKTRPQKPRPWWPDDAELEAATVNFFKENF
;
A
#
# COMPACT_ATOMS: atom_id res chain seq x y z
N MET A 1 22.67 58.98 20.47
CA MET A 1 22.20 57.85 19.64
C MET A 1 22.51 56.56 20.40
N PRO A 2 21.54 55.69 20.73
CA PRO A 2 21.86 54.44 21.39
C PRO A 2 22.39 53.43 20.36
N LYS A 3 23.56 52.85 20.63
CA LYS A 3 24.08 51.67 19.92
C LYS A 3 23.44 50.43 20.55
N VAL A 4 22.47 49.83 19.87
CA VAL A 4 21.96 48.51 20.26
C VAL A 4 23.01 47.49 19.84
N ARG A 5 23.62 46.81 20.80
CA ARG A 5 24.57 45.72 20.59
C ARG A 5 23.88 44.44 21.04
N ILE A 6 23.69 43.50 20.12
CA ILE A 6 23.21 42.16 20.42
C ILE A 6 24.45 41.29 20.58
N GLU A 7 24.71 40.81 21.80
CA GLU A 7 25.65 39.73 22.04
C GLU A 7 24.86 38.42 22.02
N VAL A 8 25.14 37.58 21.03
CA VAL A 8 24.65 36.21 20.99
C VAL A 8 25.74 35.34 21.61
N ASN A 9 25.44 34.74 22.75
CA ASN A 9 26.31 33.73 23.37
C ASN A 9 25.86 32.35 22.86
N ASP A 10 26.62 31.83 21.92
CA ASP A 10 26.42 30.61 21.12
C ASP A 10 26.94 29.33 21.82
N ALA A 11 27.49 29.45 23.04
CA ALA A 11 27.97 28.30 23.80
C ALA A 11 26.85 27.36 24.29
N GLU A 12 25.64 27.87 24.50
CA GLU A 12 24.48 27.06 24.93
C GLU A 12 23.83 26.33 23.74
N THR A 13 23.80 26.97 22.57
CA THR A 13 23.34 26.40 21.29
C THR A 13 24.28 25.29 20.81
N LEU A 14 25.60 25.46 20.97
CA LEU A 14 26.59 24.41 20.66
C LEU A 14 26.49 23.21 21.61
N ARG A 15 26.15 23.41 22.89
CA ARG A 15 25.89 22.31 23.83
C ARG A 15 24.62 21.53 23.51
N GLN A 16 23.63 22.16 22.90
CA GLN A 16 22.41 21.49 22.43
C GLN A 16 22.65 20.67 21.16
N LEU A 17 23.59 21.07 20.30
CA LEU A 17 24.05 20.28 19.15
C LEU A 17 24.84 19.02 19.56
N ASP A 18 25.57 19.07 20.68
CA ASP A 18 26.27 17.92 21.29
C ASP A 18 25.33 16.98 22.10
N ALA A 19 24.03 17.31 22.24
CA ALA A 19 23.14 16.69 23.23
C ALA A 19 22.36 15.46 22.75
N LEU A 20 22.43 15.08 21.48
CA LEU A 20 21.79 13.86 20.98
C LEU A 20 22.86 12.79 20.72
N SER A 21 22.73 11.62 21.35
CA SER A 21 23.60 10.50 21.01
C SER A 21 23.42 10.14 19.51
N PRO A 22 24.43 9.54 18.86
CA PRO A 22 24.28 9.05 17.48
C PRO A 22 23.05 8.15 17.29
N GLN A 23 22.64 7.42 18.33
CA GLN A 23 21.42 6.64 18.35
C GLN A 23 20.15 7.48 18.37
N ALA A 24 20.12 8.59 19.11
CA ALA A 24 18.96 9.47 19.12
C ALA A 24 18.77 10.19 17.76
N HIS A 25 19.88 10.52 17.09
CA HIS A 25 19.85 11.03 15.71
C HIS A 25 19.32 9.99 14.73
N LEU A 26 19.83 8.75 14.82
CA LEU A 26 19.38 7.65 13.97
C LEU A 26 17.87 7.42 14.14
N ALA A 27 17.38 7.30 15.37
CA ALA A 27 15.97 7.08 15.65
C ALA A 27 15.08 8.21 15.10
N ALA A 28 15.49 9.48 15.26
CA ALA A 28 14.76 10.62 14.73
C ALA A 28 14.73 10.64 13.19
N TRP A 29 15.84 10.32 12.55
CA TRP A 29 15.92 10.20 11.10
C TRP A 29 15.08 9.01 10.58
N THR A 30 15.16 7.86 11.23
CA THR A 30 14.35 6.67 10.92
C THR A 30 12.86 6.98 11.01
N GLU A 31 12.42 7.69 12.04
CA GLU A 31 11.04 8.14 12.17
C GLU A 31 10.63 9.12 11.05
N ALA A 32 11.52 10.04 10.64
CA ALA A 32 11.26 10.95 9.54
C ALA A 32 11.07 10.21 8.20
N VAL A 33 11.94 9.24 7.92
CA VAL A 33 11.84 8.41 6.71
C VAL A 33 10.61 7.50 6.79
N ARG A 34 10.29 6.91 7.96
CA ARG A 34 9.06 6.12 8.18
C ARG A 34 7.83 6.94 7.82
N ARG A 35 7.74 8.18 8.29
CA ARG A 35 6.64 9.10 7.96
C ARG A 35 6.53 9.41 6.47
N LEU A 36 7.66 9.58 5.77
CA LEU A 36 7.66 9.75 4.31
C LEU A 36 7.01 8.53 3.63
N VAL A 37 7.44 7.33 4.01
CA VAL A 37 6.91 6.07 3.45
C VAL A 37 5.40 5.95 3.75
N GLU A 38 4.97 6.24 4.98
CA GLU A 38 3.55 6.25 5.37
C GLU A 38 2.73 7.25 4.55
N GLN A 39 3.22 8.49 4.38
CA GLN A 39 2.54 9.51 3.57
C GLN A 39 2.36 9.08 2.12
N LYS A 40 3.33 8.35 1.56
CA LYS A 40 3.20 7.77 0.23
C LYS A 40 2.23 6.60 0.20
N ALA A 41 2.23 5.73 1.21
CA ALA A 41 1.26 4.65 1.36
C ALA A 41 -0.18 5.18 1.39
N LEU A 42 -0.45 6.26 2.12
CA LEU A 42 -1.78 6.88 2.21
C LEU A 42 -2.34 7.33 0.84
N LYS A 43 -1.47 7.61 -0.15
CA LYS A 43 -1.87 7.97 -1.52
C LYS A 43 -2.35 6.77 -2.36
N LEU A 44 -2.31 5.55 -1.83
CA LEU A 44 -2.82 4.35 -2.51
C LEU A 44 -4.35 4.29 -2.54
N GLY A 45 -5.03 5.15 -1.77
CA GLY A 45 -6.50 5.32 -1.74
C GLY A 45 -7.09 4.99 -0.37
N ASP A 46 -8.27 5.54 -0.09
CA ASP A 46 -8.82 5.66 1.27
C ASP A 46 -9.00 4.35 2.06
N ARG A 47 -9.17 3.21 1.37
CA ARG A 47 -9.34 1.89 2.00
C ARG A 47 -8.05 1.07 2.10
N ILE A 48 -7.10 1.32 1.20
CA ILE A 48 -5.88 0.50 1.08
C ILE A 48 -4.70 1.23 1.72
N GLY A 49 -4.59 2.54 1.49
CA GLY A 49 -3.48 3.35 1.97
C GLY A 49 -3.25 3.25 3.47
N PRO A 50 -4.28 3.42 4.32
CA PRO A 50 -4.12 3.27 5.78
C PRO A 50 -3.62 1.89 6.18
N ARG A 51 -4.15 0.82 5.57
CA ARG A 51 -3.74 -0.57 5.86
C ARG A 51 -2.29 -0.86 5.48
N VAL A 52 -1.85 -0.30 4.36
CA VAL A 52 -0.45 -0.43 3.91
C VAL A 52 0.46 0.42 4.79
N ALA A 53 0.02 1.60 5.22
CA ALA A 53 0.76 2.44 6.16
C ALA A 53 0.94 1.75 7.52
N ASP A 54 -0.11 1.14 8.06
CA ASP A 54 -0.08 0.36 9.31
C ASP A 54 0.83 -0.88 9.23
N ALA A 55 1.15 -1.35 8.01
CA ALA A 55 2.04 -2.49 7.78
C ALA A 55 3.53 -2.10 7.67
N ILE A 56 3.86 -0.80 7.73
CA ILE A 56 5.23 -0.31 7.74
C ILE A 56 5.78 -0.43 9.16
N THR A 57 6.94 -1.05 9.29
CA THR A 57 7.63 -1.23 10.57
C THR A 57 9.06 -0.71 10.47
N THR A 58 9.67 -0.53 11.63
CA THR A 58 11.08 -0.17 11.75
C THR A 58 11.79 -1.18 12.62
N ARG A 59 13.04 -1.45 12.27
CA ARG A 59 13.94 -2.31 13.03
C ARG A 59 15.25 -1.59 13.23
N GLU A 60 15.65 -1.40 14.49
CA GLU A 60 16.89 -0.73 14.84
C GLU A 60 17.86 -1.73 15.48
N GLU A 61 19.08 -1.80 14.97
CA GLU A 61 20.16 -2.63 15.50
C GLU A 61 21.45 -1.80 15.57
N GLY A 62 21.84 -1.38 16.78
CA GLY A 62 23.05 -0.59 16.98
C GLY A 62 23.01 0.81 16.35
N LEU A 63 23.73 1.00 15.25
CA LEU A 63 23.76 2.24 14.46
C LEU A 63 23.13 2.07 13.07
N THR A 64 22.35 1.00 12.87
CA THR A 64 21.60 0.77 11.64
C THR A 64 20.11 0.72 11.93
N ALA A 65 19.32 1.25 11.00
CA ALA A 65 17.88 1.20 11.06
C ALA A 65 17.32 0.76 9.71
N GLU A 66 16.37 -0.15 9.73
CA GLU A 66 15.67 -0.67 8.56
C GLU A 66 14.21 -0.23 8.63
N ILE A 67 13.66 0.15 7.48
CA ILE A 67 12.24 0.43 7.31
C ILE A 67 11.68 -0.64 6.39
N LEU A 68 10.73 -1.41 6.89
CA LEU A 68 10.26 -2.64 6.27
C LEU A 68 8.76 -2.55 6.01
N LEU A 69 8.32 -3.35 5.03
CA LEU A 69 6.91 -3.62 4.79
C LEU A 69 6.67 -5.10 5.12
N ASP A 70 6.34 -5.39 6.37
CA ASP A 70 6.25 -6.76 6.90
C ASP A 70 4.98 -7.04 7.74
N GLY A 71 4.12 -6.03 7.92
CA GLY A 71 2.84 -6.21 8.62
C GLY A 71 1.82 -7.10 7.87
N PRO A 72 0.65 -7.38 8.48
CA PRO A 72 -0.36 -8.30 7.95
C PRO A 72 -0.81 -7.99 6.51
N ASP A 73 -0.79 -6.70 6.13
CA ASP A 73 -1.21 -6.20 4.83
C ASP A 73 -0.03 -5.82 3.90
N ALA A 74 1.21 -6.18 4.28
CA ALA A 74 2.43 -5.92 3.49
C ALA A 74 2.32 -6.39 2.04
N ARG A 75 1.74 -7.59 1.84
CA ARG A 75 1.54 -8.18 0.50
C ARG A 75 0.67 -7.32 -0.40
N ILE A 76 -0.26 -6.55 0.16
CA ILE A 76 -1.11 -5.65 -0.64
C ILE A 76 -0.27 -4.49 -1.17
N GLY A 77 0.54 -3.88 -0.31
CA GLY A 77 1.47 -2.81 -0.69
C GLY A 77 2.50 -3.26 -1.71
N GLU A 78 3.13 -4.42 -1.49
CA GLU A 78 4.09 -5.02 -2.42
C GLU A 78 3.46 -5.32 -3.78
N HIS A 79 2.24 -5.88 -3.79
CA HIS A 79 1.51 -6.18 -5.01
C HIS A 79 1.16 -4.92 -5.81
N ILE A 80 0.79 -3.82 -5.14
CA ILE A 80 0.53 -2.55 -5.83
C ILE A 80 1.82 -1.96 -6.39
N HIS A 81 2.91 -2.03 -5.63
CA HIS A 81 4.22 -1.54 -6.03
C HIS A 81 4.74 -2.26 -7.28
N SER A 82 4.85 -3.59 -7.19
CA SER A 82 5.41 -4.46 -8.24
C SER A 82 4.42 -4.77 -9.37
N GLY A 83 3.12 -4.63 -9.11
CA GLY A 83 2.07 -5.07 -9.99
C GLY A 83 1.97 -6.60 -10.06
N GLY A 84 1.58 -7.11 -11.23
CA GLY A 84 1.49 -8.55 -11.46
C GLY A 84 0.10 -9.14 -11.17
N PRO A 85 -0.06 -10.46 -11.32
CA PRO A 85 -1.36 -11.12 -11.16
C PRO A 85 -1.66 -11.43 -9.68
N ILE A 86 -2.88 -11.14 -9.23
CA ILE A 86 -3.39 -11.63 -7.94
C ILE A 86 -3.73 -13.11 -8.12
N GLN A 87 -3.18 -13.96 -7.27
CA GLN A 87 -3.43 -15.39 -7.26
C GLN A 87 -3.96 -15.83 -5.89
N SER A 88 -4.93 -16.73 -5.91
CA SER A 88 -5.38 -17.38 -4.68
C SER A 88 -4.34 -18.39 -4.18
N SER A 89 -3.96 -18.28 -2.92
CA SER A 89 -2.98 -19.18 -2.28
C SER A 89 -3.51 -20.59 -2.03
N ASN A 90 -4.84 -20.76 -1.93
CA ASN A 90 -5.45 -22.00 -1.43
C ASN A 90 -6.16 -22.79 -2.54
N GLY A 91 -5.80 -22.58 -3.81
CA GLY A 91 -6.45 -23.22 -4.96
C GLY A 91 -7.90 -22.78 -5.22
N LYS A 92 -8.48 -21.94 -4.36
CA LYS A 92 -9.80 -21.31 -4.57
C LYS A 92 -9.74 -20.40 -5.81
N VAL A 93 -10.79 -20.37 -6.61
CA VAL A 93 -10.88 -19.47 -7.76
C VAL A 93 -11.35 -18.08 -7.34
N LEU A 94 -10.81 -17.05 -7.99
CA LEU A 94 -11.23 -15.66 -7.82
C LEU A 94 -12.41 -15.37 -8.74
N ALA A 95 -13.45 -14.72 -8.21
CA ALA A 95 -14.57 -14.22 -9.00
C ALA A 95 -14.27 -12.78 -9.47
N ILE A 96 -13.94 -12.62 -10.75
CA ILE A 96 -13.60 -11.32 -11.33
C ILE A 96 -14.79 -10.81 -12.15
N PRO A 97 -15.30 -9.59 -11.89
CA PRO A 97 -16.42 -9.04 -12.63
C PRO A 97 -16.08 -8.97 -14.12
N THR A 98 -17.01 -9.42 -14.96
CA THR A 98 -16.85 -9.29 -16.41
C THR A 98 -17.20 -7.87 -16.84
N LYS A 99 -16.93 -7.54 -18.11
CA LYS A 99 -17.38 -6.28 -18.70
C LYS A 99 -18.91 -6.11 -18.74
N TRP A 100 -19.68 -7.17 -18.52
CA TRP A 100 -21.15 -7.16 -18.53
C TRP A 100 -21.77 -7.07 -17.14
N ASN A 101 -20.96 -7.12 -16.08
CA ASN A 101 -21.47 -6.82 -14.75
C ASN A 101 -21.66 -5.31 -14.61
N SER A 102 -22.89 -4.88 -14.29
CA SER A 102 -23.24 -3.49 -14.04
C SER A 102 -22.59 -2.97 -12.76
N ASN A 103 -22.37 -3.84 -11.77
CA ASN A 103 -21.83 -3.47 -10.47
C ASN A 103 -20.42 -4.05 -10.32
N LYS A 104 -19.43 -3.38 -10.91
CA LYS A 104 -18.03 -3.86 -10.93
C LYS A 104 -17.35 -3.78 -9.56
N GLU A 105 -17.92 -3.00 -8.64
CA GLU A 105 -17.41 -2.83 -7.28
C GLU A 105 -17.91 -3.93 -6.33
N ASP A 106 -18.97 -4.65 -6.71
CA ASP A 106 -19.52 -5.72 -5.88
C ASP A 106 -18.70 -7.01 -6.02
N PHE A 107 -18.43 -7.64 -4.88
CA PHE A 107 -17.89 -9.00 -4.83
C PHE A 107 -19.00 -10.01 -5.08
N ALA A 108 -18.69 -11.15 -5.71
CA ALA A 108 -19.69 -12.21 -5.90
C ALA A 108 -20.32 -12.69 -4.57
N SER A 109 -19.60 -12.60 -3.45
CA SER A 109 -20.12 -12.97 -2.13
C SER A 109 -21.25 -12.07 -1.62
N THR A 110 -21.46 -10.87 -2.18
CA THR A 110 -22.48 -9.93 -1.68
C THR A 110 -23.90 -10.27 -2.12
N TYR A 111 -24.08 -11.07 -3.18
CA TYR A 111 -25.38 -11.35 -3.78
C TYR A 111 -26.15 -12.52 -3.12
N GLY A 112 -25.51 -13.26 -2.21
CA GLY A 112 -26.08 -14.45 -1.57
C GLY A 112 -25.94 -15.74 -2.41
N GLU A 113 -26.03 -16.89 -1.75
CA GLU A 113 -25.65 -18.20 -2.31
C GLU A 113 -26.51 -18.63 -3.52
N ASN A 114 -27.80 -18.27 -3.55
CA ASN A 114 -28.75 -18.70 -4.59
C ASN A 114 -28.86 -17.74 -5.79
N TYR A 115 -28.11 -16.63 -5.76
CA TYR A 115 -28.20 -15.61 -6.81
C TYR A 115 -27.51 -16.04 -8.11
N PHE A 116 -26.54 -16.96 -8.04
CA PHE A 116 -25.76 -17.37 -9.20
C PHE A 116 -25.98 -18.82 -9.60
N ILE A 117 -25.92 -19.04 -10.92
CA ILE A 117 -25.65 -20.34 -11.51
C ILE A 117 -24.23 -20.37 -12.09
N LEU A 118 -23.50 -21.44 -11.77
CA LEU A 118 -22.17 -21.70 -12.30
C LEU A 118 -22.27 -22.48 -13.61
N LEU A 119 -21.71 -21.93 -14.69
CA LEU A 119 -21.56 -22.67 -15.95
C LEU A 119 -20.09 -22.78 -16.34
N ARG A 120 -19.68 -24.00 -16.70
CA ARG A 120 -18.35 -24.31 -17.20
C ARG A 120 -18.35 -24.32 -18.72
N SER A 121 -17.56 -23.44 -19.32
CA SER A 121 -17.28 -23.44 -20.75
C SER A 121 -16.23 -24.48 -21.08
N ARG A 122 -16.59 -25.46 -21.91
CA ARG A 122 -15.64 -26.42 -22.50
C ARG A 122 -14.55 -25.71 -23.31
N LYS A 123 -14.90 -24.60 -23.96
CA LYS A 123 -13.96 -23.74 -24.69
C LYS A 123 -13.12 -22.96 -23.67
N ARG A 124 -11.80 -23.21 -23.65
CA ARG A 124 -10.78 -22.57 -22.78
C ARG A 124 -10.85 -22.94 -21.28
N ASN A 125 -11.58 -24.00 -20.91
CA ASN A 125 -11.69 -24.49 -19.53
C ASN A 125 -11.99 -23.37 -18.50
N ARG A 126 -12.98 -22.51 -18.82
CA ARG A 126 -13.36 -21.36 -17.97
C ARG A 126 -14.67 -21.62 -17.27
N ALA A 127 -14.78 -21.11 -16.05
CA ALA A 127 -16.03 -21.07 -15.31
C ALA A 127 -16.56 -19.64 -15.25
N TYR A 128 -17.88 -19.47 -15.33
CA TYR A 128 -18.54 -18.18 -15.22
C TYR A 128 -19.74 -18.29 -14.27
N LEU A 129 -19.98 -17.20 -13.53
CA LEU A 129 -21.19 -17.03 -12.74
C LEU A 129 -22.18 -16.16 -13.52
N PHE A 130 -23.41 -16.63 -13.60
CA PHE A 130 -24.54 -15.92 -14.21
C PHE A 130 -25.61 -15.69 -13.15
N LYS A 131 -26.37 -14.61 -13.26
CA LYS A 131 -27.59 -14.45 -12.45
C LYS A 131 -28.52 -15.64 -12.71
N THR A 132 -29.05 -16.24 -11.65
CA THR A 132 -30.09 -17.26 -11.72
C THR A 132 -31.31 -16.66 -12.43
N PRO A 133 -31.74 -17.20 -13.58
CA PRO A 133 -32.88 -16.67 -14.32
C PRO A 133 -34.19 -16.95 -13.57
N GLY A 134 -35.15 -16.04 -13.69
CA GLY A 134 -36.53 -16.30 -13.25
C GLY A 134 -37.19 -17.41 -14.08
N LYS A 135 -38.36 -17.90 -13.63
CA LYS A 135 -39.10 -18.96 -14.33
C LYS A 135 -39.50 -18.49 -15.73
N GLY A 136 -38.99 -19.16 -16.76
CA GLY A 136 -39.25 -18.83 -18.17
C GLY A 136 -38.32 -17.76 -18.75
N GLU A 137 -37.42 -17.19 -17.96
CA GLU A 137 -36.42 -16.24 -18.44
C GLU A 137 -35.24 -16.96 -19.10
N LYS A 138 -34.67 -16.32 -20.12
CA LYS A 138 -33.43 -16.79 -20.73
C LYS A 138 -32.24 -16.42 -19.84
N LEU A 139 -31.22 -17.28 -19.85
CA LEU A 139 -29.96 -16.98 -19.19
C LEU A 139 -29.36 -15.67 -19.73
N GLY A 140 -28.99 -14.78 -18.82
CA GLY A 140 -28.36 -13.52 -19.14
C GLY A 140 -26.89 -13.65 -19.55
N ARG A 141 -26.17 -12.52 -19.51
CA ARG A 141 -24.72 -12.47 -19.72
C ARG A 141 -23.97 -12.87 -18.43
N PRO A 142 -22.73 -13.39 -18.54
CA PRO A 142 -21.97 -13.79 -17.35
C PRO A 142 -21.59 -12.55 -16.54
N MET A 143 -21.85 -12.57 -15.23
CA MET A 143 -21.51 -11.50 -14.31
C MET A 143 -20.06 -11.61 -13.81
N PHE A 144 -19.59 -12.81 -13.51
CA PHE A 144 -18.21 -13.04 -13.08
C PHE A 144 -17.54 -14.13 -13.91
N VAL A 145 -16.24 -13.99 -14.11
CA VAL A 145 -15.37 -15.08 -14.56
C VAL A 145 -14.61 -15.63 -13.37
N LEU A 146 -14.59 -16.95 -13.24
CA LEU A 146 -13.81 -17.63 -12.23
C LEU A 146 -12.43 -17.96 -12.78
N THR A 147 -11.39 -17.43 -12.15
CA THR A 147 -10.01 -17.60 -12.58
C THR A 147 -9.10 -17.88 -11.38
N PRO A 148 -8.09 -18.76 -11.50
CA PRO A 148 -7.12 -18.97 -10.42
C PRO A 148 -6.23 -17.74 -10.19
N LYS A 149 -6.02 -16.93 -11.25
CA LYS A 149 -5.20 -15.72 -11.23
C LYS A 149 -5.80 -14.59 -12.05
N THR A 150 -5.65 -13.34 -11.61
CA THR A 150 -6.02 -12.18 -12.43
C THR A 150 -5.06 -12.00 -13.59
N ARG A 151 -5.39 -11.07 -14.51
CA ARG A 151 -4.38 -10.55 -15.43
C ARG A 151 -3.32 -9.78 -14.62
N PRO A 152 -2.08 -9.69 -15.11
CA PRO A 152 -1.09 -8.80 -14.54
C PRO A 152 -1.65 -7.38 -14.46
N GLN A 153 -1.54 -6.77 -13.28
CA GLN A 153 -1.85 -5.35 -13.10
C GLN A 153 -0.63 -4.50 -13.45
N LYS A 154 -0.87 -3.27 -13.91
CA LYS A 154 0.21 -2.30 -14.12
C LYS A 154 0.79 -1.90 -12.75
N PRO A 155 2.12 -1.93 -12.57
CA PRO A 155 2.73 -1.48 -11.33
C PRO A 155 2.38 -0.02 -11.04
N ARG A 156 2.17 0.29 -9.76
CA ARG A 156 2.01 1.64 -9.24
C ARG A 156 3.04 1.81 -8.11
N PRO A 157 4.32 2.03 -8.44
CA PRO A 157 5.36 2.22 -7.44
C PRO A 157 4.98 3.36 -6.50
N TRP A 158 5.04 3.07 -5.21
CA TRP A 158 4.67 4.02 -4.14
C TRP A 158 5.71 4.08 -3.03
N TRP A 159 6.65 3.12 -3.00
CA TRP A 159 7.77 3.19 -2.08
C TRP A 159 8.69 4.33 -2.52
N PRO A 160 9.32 5.09 -1.60
CA PRO A 160 10.30 6.10 -1.98
C PRO A 160 11.41 5.51 -2.85
N ASP A 161 11.85 6.25 -3.86
CA ASP A 161 13.10 5.94 -4.54
C ASP A 161 14.31 6.56 -3.81
N ASP A 162 15.51 6.22 -4.27
CA ASP A 162 16.76 6.70 -3.65
C ASP A 162 16.85 8.23 -3.64
N ALA A 163 16.38 8.89 -4.70
CA ALA A 163 16.42 10.36 -4.79
C ALA A 163 15.45 11.02 -3.79
N GLU A 164 14.26 10.45 -3.60
CA GLU A 164 13.30 10.91 -2.59
C GLU A 164 13.82 10.68 -1.17
N LEU A 165 14.52 9.57 -0.92
CA LEU A 165 15.16 9.28 0.37
C LEU A 165 16.31 10.26 0.66
N GLU A 166 17.18 10.51 -0.32
CA GLU A 166 18.26 11.50 -0.21
C GLU A 166 17.70 12.89 0.06
N ALA A 167 16.67 13.33 -0.67
CA ALA A 167 16.04 14.62 -0.46
C ALA A 167 15.43 14.75 0.93
N ALA A 168 14.70 13.72 1.41
CA ALA A 168 14.14 13.70 2.75
C ALA A 168 15.21 13.72 3.84
N THR A 169 16.32 13.01 3.61
CA THR A 169 17.47 13.00 4.52
C THR A 169 18.13 14.37 4.60
N VAL A 170 18.40 15.01 3.46
CA VAL A 170 18.97 16.37 3.42
C VAL A 170 18.05 17.38 4.10
N ASN A 171 16.73 17.30 3.86
CA ASN A 171 15.78 18.20 4.51
C ASN A 171 15.72 18.00 6.02
N PHE A 172 15.70 16.75 6.49
CA PHE A 172 15.74 16.43 7.91
C PHE A 172 16.96 17.07 8.59
N PHE A 173 18.15 16.91 8.02
CA PHE A 173 19.36 17.48 8.61
C PHE A 173 19.39 19.01 8.54
N LYS A 174 18.90 19.65 7.46
CA LYS A 174 18.83 21.11 7.35
C LYS A 174 17.81 21.77 8.29
N GLU A 175 16.74 21.06 8.62
CA GLU A 175 15.66 21.61 9.46
C GLU A 175 15.93 21.42 10.96
N ASN A 176 16.74 20.41 11.32
CA ASN A 176 16.98 20.03 12.71
C ASN A 176 18.39 20.35 13.21
N PHE A 177 19.33 20.77 12.34
CA PHE A 177 20.73 21.09 12.66
C PHE A 177 21.23 22.29 11.82
#